data_AF-A0A1Y1RG71-F1
#
_entry.id   AF-A0A1Y1RG71-F1
#
_cell.length_a   1.000
_cell.length_b   1.000
_cell.length_c   1.000
_cell.angle_alpha   90.00
_cell.angle_beta   90.00
_cell.angle_gamma   90.00
#
_symmetry.space_group_name_H-M   'P 1'
#
loop_
_entity.id
_entity.type
_entity.pdbx_description
1 polymer ?
#
loop_
_entity_poly.entity_id
_entity_poly.type
_entity_poly.pdbx_seq_one_letter_code
_entity_poly.pdbx_strand_id
1 'polypeptide(L)'
;MPYTVTDYYRDFTKRYIDWLTPEERLKGMTPEEILKGTTPEERLKGMTPEEILKTLFPDDSGKYLDDSKLERYLQQIRQRAPKK
;
A
#
# COMPACT_ATOMS: atom_id res chain seq x y z
N MET A 1 8.32 2.96 -34.57
CA MET A 1 9.43 2.22 -33.93
C MET A 1 9.37 0.79 -34.41
N PRO A 2 10.48 0.19 -34.88
CA PRO A 2 10.49 -1.21 -35.28
C PRO A 2 10.31 -2.11 -34.05
N TYR A 3 9.55 -3.19 -34.22
CA TYR A 3 9.30 -4.16 -33.16
C TYR A 3 10.61 -4.88 -32.80
N THR A 4 11.00 -4.79 -31.53
CA THR A 4 12.28 -5.34 -31.07
C THR A 4 12.10 -6.75 -30.50
N VAL A 5 13.20 -7.49 -30.37
CA VAL A 5 13.23 -8.78 -29.67
C VAL A 5 12.75 -8.62 -28.22
N THR A 6 13.01 -7.48 -27.59
CA THR A 6 12.50 -7.18 -26.25
C THR A 6 10.98 -6.99 -26.22
N ASP A 7 10.39 -6.37 -27.25
CA ASP A 7 8.93 -6.29 -27.37
C ASP A 7 8.31 -7.69 -27.52
N TYR A 8 8.96 -8.58 -28.28
CA TYR A 8 8.55 -9.98 -28.43
C TYR A 8 8.48 -10.72 -27.09
N TYR A 9 9.55 -10.67 -26.29
CA TYR A 9 9.55 -11.33 -24.98
C TYR A 9 8.52 -10.74 -24.02
N ARG A 10 8.29 -9.43 -24.07
CA ARG A 10 7.27 -8.77 -23.24
C ARG A 10 5.87 -9.25 -23.60
N ASP A 11 5.53 -9.28 -24.88
CA ASP A 11 4.18 -9.63 -25.31
C ASP A 11 3.92 -11.14 -25.20
N PHE A 12 4.95 -11.95 -25.40
CA PHE A 12 4.90 -13.39 -25.11
C PHE A 12 4.65 -13.65 -23.62
N THR A 13 5.45 -13.06 -22.72
CA THR A 13 5.30 -13.25 -21.27
C THR A 13 3.96 -12.72 -20.76
N LYS A 14 3.49 -11.56 -21.26
CA LYS A 14 2.16 -11.03 -20.94
C LYS A 14 1.02 -12.01 -21.24
N ARG A 15 1.14 -12.81 -22.30
CA ARG A 15 0.08 -13.77 -22.69
C ARG A 15 -0.07 -14.94 -21.71
N TYR A 16 0.99 -15.27 -20.98
CA TYR A 16 1.01 -16.39 -20.04
C TYR A 16 1.01 -15.95 -18.57
N ILE A 17 1.00 -14.64 -18.31
CA ILE A 17 1.08 -14.12 -16.94
C ILE A 17 -0.13 -14.52 -16.08
N ASP A 18 -1.28 -14.76 -16.69
CA ASP A 18 -2.52 -15.18 -16.02
C ASP A 18 -2.45 -16.63 -15.50
N TRP A 19 -1.47 -17.41 -15.97
CA TRP A 19 -1.26 -18.80 -15.53
C TRP A 19 -0.36 -18.88 -14.31
N LEU A 20 0.30 -17.78 -13.93
CA LEU A 20 1.11 -17.69 -12.73
C LEU A 20 0.27 -17.19 -11.55
N THR A 21 0.51 -17.77 -10.38
CA THR A 21 -0.07 -17.27 -9.13
C THR A 21 0.49 -15.88 -8.78
N PRO A 22 -0.25 -15.04 -8.02
CA PRO A 22 0.27 -13.75 -7.55
C PRO A 22 1.60 -13.88 -6.79
N GLU A 23 1.78 -14.94 -6.02
CA GLU A 23 3.02 -15.22 -5.28
C GLU A 23 4.21 -15.46 -6.22
N GLU A 24 4.03 -16.25 -7.27
CA GLU A 24 5.07 -16.50 -8.27
C GLU A 24 5.42 -15.24 -9.08
N ARG A 25 4.43 -14.37 -9.34
CA ARG A 25 4.62 -13.10 -10.04
C ARG A 25 5.43 -12.10 -9.20
N LEU A 26 5.28 -12.14 -7.88
CA LEU A 26 5.97 -11.26 -6.93
C LEU A 26 7.29 -11.87 -6.41
N LYS A 27 7.57 -13.14 -6.75
CA LYS A 27 8.76 -13.86 -6.29
C LYS A 27 10.03 -13.19 -6.78
N GLY A 28 10.88 -12.75 -5.84
CA GLY A 28 12.12 -12.05 -6.14
C GLY A 28 11.99 -10.54 -6.28
N MET A 29 10.78 -9.98 -6.17
CA MET A 29 10.60 -8.53 -6.03
C MET A 29 10.83 -8.10 -4.59
N THR A 30 11.46 -6.94 -4.40
CA THR A 30 11.57 -6.33 -3.08
C THR A 30 10.24 -5.70 -2.67
N PRO A 31 9.93 -5.60 -1.36
CA PRO A 31 8.74 -4.89 -0.88
C PRO A 31 8.62 -3.46 -1.45
N GLU A 32 9.75 -2.75 -1.61
CA GLU A 32 9.77 -1.41 -2.19
C GLU A 32 9.29 -1.39 -3.66
N GLU A 33 9.68 -2.37 -4.47
CA GLU A 33 9.27 -2.48 -5.87
C GLU A 33 7.78 -2.85 -6.01
N ILE A 34 7.27 -3.69 -5.10
CA ILE A 34 5.84 -4.01 -5.02
C ILE A 34 5.06 -2.75 -4.65
N LEU A 35 5.58 -1.98 -3.68
CA LEU A 35 4.94 -0.76 -3.21
C LEU A 35 4.93 0.33 -4.29
N LYS A 36 5.93 0.43 -5.18
CA LYS A 36 5.97 1.45 -6.26
C LYS A 36 4.70 1.50 -7.13
N GLY A 37 3.98 0.39 -7.28
CA GLY A 37 2.73 0.31 -8.04
C GLY A 37 1.45 0.53 -7.22
N THR A 38 1.55 0.64 -5.88
CA THR A 38 0.40 0.85 -4.99
C THR A 38 0.30 2.30 -4.57
N THR A 39 -0.92 2.84 -4.58
CA THR A 39 -1.18 4.16 -4.03
C THR A 39 -1.00 4.16 -2.50
N PRO A 40 -0.60 5.29 -1.89
CA PRO A 40 -0.51 5.37 -0.43
C PRO A 40 -1.85 5.02 0.26
N GLU A 41 -2.99 5.34 -0.36
CA GLU A 41 -4.32 4.96 0.17
C GLU A 41 -4.52 3.44 0.19
N GLU A 42 -4.10 2.72 -0.85
CA GLU A 42 -4.17 1.25 -0.91
C GLU A 42 -3.20 0.58 0.06
N ARG A 43 -2.05 1.20 0.32
CA ARG A 43 -1.08 0.71 1.32
C ARG A 43 -1.64 0.79 2.75
N LEU A 44 -2.40 1.83 3.04
CA LEU A 44 -3.03 2.07 4.33
C LEU A 44 -4.37 1.31 4.47
N LYS A 45 -4.86 0.68 3.39
CA LYS A 45 -6.13 -0.05 3.37
C LYS A 45 -5.99 -1.34 4.20
N GLY A 46 -6.54 -1.31 5.40
CA GLY A 46 -6.48 -2.43 6.35
C GLY A 46 -5.52 -2.22 7.52
N MET A 47 -4.74 -1.13 7.51
CA MET A 47 -4.03 -0.69 8.71
C MET A 47 -5.01 0.03 9.64
N THR A 48 -4.88 -0.21 10.94
CA THR A 48 -5.62 0.56 11.93
C THR A 48 -5.06 1.98 12.01
N PRO A 49 -5.88 3.00 12.34
CA PRO A 49 -5.39 4.37 12.46
C PRO A 49 -4.23 4.54 13.44
N GLU A 50 -4.17 3.70 14.48
CA GLU A 50 -3.09 3.66 15.47
C GLU A 50 -1.76 3.23 14.85
N GLU A 51 -1.76 2.21 14.00
CA GLU A 51 -0.57 1.73 13.30
C GLU A 51 -0.04 2.77 12.30
N ILE A 52 -0.96 3.46 11.61
CA ILE A 52 -0.62 4.54 10.67
C ILE A 52 0.07 5.68 11.43
N LEU A 53 -0.49 6.12 12.55
CA LEU A 53 0.12 7.16 13.39
C LEU A 53 1.47 6.72 13.95
N LYS A 54 1.63 5.48 14.39
CA LYS A 54 2.91 4.96 14.87
C LYS A 54 4.00 4.96 13.77
N THR A 55 3.61 4.75 12.51
CA THR A 55 4.53 4.87 11.37
C THR A 55 4.85 6.31 10.98
N LEU A 56 3.91 7.25 11.16
CA LEU A 56 4.08 8.67 10.85
C LEU A 56 4.80 9.45 11.96
N PHE A 57 4.67 9.00 13.21
CA PHE A 57 5.27 9.58 14.40
C PHE A 57 6.14 8.52 15.09
N PRO A 58 7.35 8.25 14.57
CA PRO A 58 8.28 7.30 15.18
C PRO A 58 8.83 7.78 16.54
N ASP A 59 8.75 9.08 16.83
CA ASP A 59 9.12 9.67 18.11
C ASP A 59 7.99 9.57 19.15
N ASP A 60 8.37 9.48 20.43
CA ASP A 60 7.53 9.43 21.64
C ASP A 60 6.44 10.53 21.73
N SER A 61 6.38 11.46 20.77
CA SER A 61 5.26 12.34 20.48
C SER A 61 3.87 11.66 20.48
N GLY A 62 3.78 10.37 20.11
CA GLY A 62 2.55 9.58 20.26
C GLY A 62 2.18 9.27 21.72
N LYS A 63 3.16 9.14 22.63
CA LYS A 63 2.90 8.92 24.08
C LYS A 63 2.42 10.18 24.78
N TYR A 64 2.79 11.37 24.28
CA TYR A 64 2.31 12.65 24.82
C TYR A 64 0.91 13.03 24.33
N LEU A 65 0.43 12.34 23.30
CA LEU A 65 -0.95 12.47 22.85
C LEU A 65 -1.81 11.53 23.71
N ASP A 66 -2.17 12.03 24.90
CA ASP A 66 -3.18 11.47 25.80
C ASP A 66 -4.19 10.58 25.04
N ASP A 67 -4.18 9.27 25.29
CA ASP A 67 -4.90 8.26 24.48
C ASP A 67 -6.38 8.64 24.25
N SER A 68 -6.96 9.32 25.23
CA SER A 68 -8.34 9.86 25.18
C SER A 68 -8.55 10.94 24.11
N LYS A 69 -7.55 11.78 23.82
CA LYS A 69 -7.62 12.81 22.77
C LYS A 69 -7.45 12.19 21.39
N LEU A 70 -6.59 11.17 21.27
CA LEU A 70 -6.43 10.38 20.05
C LEU A 70 -7.76 9.73 19.68
N GLU A 71 -8.39 9.04 20.64
CA GLU A 71 -9.65 8.33 20.41
C GLU A 71 -10.77 9.28 19.98
N ARG A 72 -10.85 10.47 20.58
CA ARG A 72 -11.77 11.54 20.16
C ARG A 72 -11.49 12.04 18.74
N TYR A 73 -10.22 12.23 18.38
CA TYR A 73 -9.82 12.69 17.05
C TYR A 73 -10.16 11.63 15.99
N LEU A 74 -9.90 10.35 16.27
CA LEU A 74 -10.29 9.24 15.40
C LEU A 74 -11.80 9.13 15.25
N GLN A 75 -12.54 9.30 16.34
CA GLN A 75 -14.00 9.32 16.31
C GLN A 75 -14.54 10.49 15.47
N GLN A 76 -13.92 11.68 15.56
CA GLN A 76 -14.25 12.82 14.70
C GLN A 76 -13.96 12.57 13.22
N ILE A 77 -12.81 11.96 12.88
CA ILE A 77 -12.48 11.59 11.49
C ILE A 77 -13.49 10.57 10.97
N ARG A 78 -13.82 9.55 11.76
CA ARG A 78 -14.80 8.53 11.37
C ARG A 78 -16.20 9.10 11.14
N GLN A 79 -16.57 10.17 11.86
CA GLN A 79 -17.82 10.88 11.64
C GLN A 79 -17.77 11.89 10.48
N ARG A 80 -16.58 12.41 10.14
CA ARG A 80 -16.37 13.31 8.99
C ARG A 80 -16.15 12.58 7.66
N ALA A 81 -15.75 11.31 7.68
CA ALA A 81 -15.63 10.52 6.47
C ALA A 81 -17.03 10.26 5.90
N PRO A 82 -17.40 10.81 4.72
CA PRO A 82 -18.66 10.43 4.09
C PRO A 82 -18.58 8.93 3.78
N LYS A 83 -19.59 8.17 4.23
CA LYS A 83 -19.80 6.80 3.74
C LYS A 83 -20.01 6.90 2.23
N LYS A 84 -18.99 6.49 1.49
CA LYS A 84 -19.07 6.30 0.05
C LYS A 84 -19.85 5.04 -0.27
#